data_AF-A0A319EGJ7-F1
#
_entry.id   AF-A0A319EGJ7-F1
#
_cell.length_a   1.000
_cell.length_b   1.000
_cell.length_c   1.000
_cell.angle_alpha   90.00
_cell.angle_beta   90.00
_cell.angle_gamma   90.00
#
_symmetry.space_group_name_H-M   'P 1'
#
loop_
_entity.id
_entity.type
_entity.pdbx_description
1 polymer ?
#
loop_
_entity_poly.entity_id
_entity_poly.type
_entity_poly.pdbx_seq_one_letter_code
_entity_poly.pdbx_strand_id
1 'polypeptide(L)' 'LLDETTSVLDTAAEQLVQVALQRGMKGRTIIAIVHRFKSIVDADEILVFDQGRIIES' A
#
# COMPACT_ATOMS: atom_id res chain seq x y z
N LEU A 1 -9.66 -2.04 3.09
CA LEU A 1 -8.77 -2.92 2.32
C LEU A 1 -8.57 -2.26 0.97
N LEU A 2 -7.39 -1.69 0.75
CA LEU A 2 -6.98 -1.18 -0.55
C LEU A 2 -6.35 -2.36 -1.27
N ASP A 3 -7.03 -2.87 -2.29
CA ASP A 3 -6.48 -3.86 -3.21
C ASP A 3 -6.11 -3.15 -4.51
N GLU A 4 -4.99 -3.55 -5.09
CA GLU A 4 -4.25 -2.84 -6.14
C GLU A 4 -5.09 -2.68 -7.42
N THR A 5 -5.93 -1.65 -7.46
CA THR A 5 -6.78 -1.31 -8.62
C THR A 5 -6.11 -0.33 -9.59
N THR A 6 -4.82 -0.02 -9.37
CA THR A 6 -4.06 1.04 -10.07
C THR A 6 -3.11 0.51 -11.15
N SER A 7 -3.35 -0.69 -11.69
CA SER A 7 -2.47 -1.30 -12.70
C SER A 7 -2.49 -0.62 -14.09
N VAL A 8 -3.30 0.44 -14.28
CA VAL A 8 -3.49 1.12 -15.58
C VAL A 8 -3.29 2.65 -15.49
N LEU A 9 -2.70 3.17 -14.40
CA LEU A 9 -2.52 4.61 -14.25
C LEU A 9 -1.15 5.08 -14.74
N ASP A 10 -1.13 6.18 -15.49
CA ASP A 10 0.09 6.91 -15.84
C ASP A 10 0.76 7.48 -14.57
N THR A 11 2.07 7.73 -14.61
CA THR A 11 2.91 8.09 -13.44
C THR A 11 2.36 9.30 -12.68
N ALA A 12 1.79 10.28 -13.40
CA ALA A 12 1.16 11.46 -12.80
C ALA A 12 -0.12 11.12 -12.01
N ALA A 13 -0.90 10.15 -12.49
CA ALA A 13 -2.10 9.71 -11.81
C ALA A 13 -1.77 8.83 -10.58
N GLU A 14 -0.70 8.02 -10.64
CA GLU A 14 -0.17 7.33 -9.45
C GLU A 14 0.20 8.33 -8.35
N GLN A 15 0.90 9.42 -8.68
CA GLN A 15 1.27 10.46 -7.70
C GLN A 15 0.05 11.13 -7.06
N LEU A 16 -0.99 11.44 -7.85
CA LEU A 16 -2.24 12.02 -7.35
C LEU A 16 -2.96 11.10 -6.36
N VAL A 17 -3.04 9.80 -6.70
CA VAL A 17 -3.61 8.78 -5.82
C VAL A 17 -2.78 8.65 -4.54
N GLN A 18 -1.45 8.63 -4.64
CA GLN A 18 -0.56 8.57 -3.48
C GLN A 18 -0.80 9.73 -2.52
N VAL A 19 -0.91 10.96 -3.02
CA VAL A 19 -1.17 12.16 -2.20
C VAL A 19 -2.56 12.10 -1.54
N ALA A 20 -3.57 11.63 -2.26
CA ALA A 20 -4.92 11.48 -1.72
C ALA A 20 -4.97 10.43 -0.61
N LEU A 21 -4.29 9.29 -0.82
CA LEU A 21 -4.15 8.24 0.18
C LEU A 21 -3.45 8.78 1.42
N GLN A 22 -2.25 9.37 1.27
CA GLN A 22 -1.46 9.94 2.37
C GLN A 22 -2.27 10.92 3.25
N ARG A 23 -3.09 11.78 2.63
CA ARG A 23 -4.00 12.68 3.37
C ARG A 23 -5.06 11.91 4.15
N GLY A 24 -5.62 10.84 3.58
CA GLY A 24 -6.58 9.96 4.23
C GLY A 24 -5.99 9.07 5.33
N MET A 25 -4.68 8.81 5.30
CA MET A 25 -3.99 7.98 6.30
C MET A 25 -3.80 8.67 7.64
N LYS A 26 -3.78 10.00 7.66
CA LYS A 26 -3.46 10.76 8.87
C LYS A 26 -4.44 10.48 10.00
N GLY A 27 -3.92 9.95 11.11
CA GLY A 27 -4.68 9.66 12.33
C GLY A 27 -5.56 8.41 12.25
N ARG A 28 -5.29 7.49 11.31
CA ARG A 28 -6.03 6.23 11.16
C ARG A 28 -5.07 5.06 10.98
N THR A 29 -5.42 3.91 11.54
CA THR A 29 -4.73 2.65 11.22
C THR A 29 -5.15 2.19 9.82
N ILE A 30 -4.17 1.84 8.99
CA ILE A 30 -4.41 1.38 7.62
C ILE A 30 -3.76 0.02 7.42
N ILE A 31 -4.52 -0.86 6.78
CA ILE A 31 -4.04 -2.15 6.28
C ILE A 31 -4.12 -2.09 4.77
N ALA A 32 -2.97 -2.16 4.12
CA ALA A 32 -2.82 -2.17 2.66
C ALA A 32 -2.31 -3.55 2.21
N ILE A 33 -2.87 -4.06 1.11
CA ILE A 33 -2.43 -5.30 0.46
C ILE A 33 -1.94 -4.89 -0.92
N VAL A 34 -0.69 -5.21 -1.25
CA VAL A 34 -0.08 -4.77 -2.52
C VAL A 34 0.71 -5.91 -3.17
N HIS A 35 0.69 -5.98 -4.50
CA HIS A 35 1.45 -6.95 -5.29
C HIS A 35 2.76 -6.34 -5.83
N ARG A 36 2.99 -5.02 -5.67
CA ARG A 36 4.23 -4.33 -6.06
C ARG A 36 4.89 -3.59 -4.89
N PHE A 37 6.16 -3.92 -4.65
CA PHE A 37 6.96 -3.48 -3.51
C PHE A 37 7.23 -1.95 -3.44
N LYS A 38 7.22 -1.24 -4.57
CA LYS A 38 7.59 0.19 -4.62
C LYS A 38 6.65 1.12 -3.85
N SER A 39 5.44 0.68 -3.52
CA SER A 39 4.45 1.49 -2.81
C SER A 39 4.53 1.37 -1.27
N ILE A 40 5.42 0.51 -0.75
CA ILE A 40 5.49 0.14 0.68
C ILE A 40 6.55 0.94 1.46
N VAL A 41 7.26 1.86 0.80
CA VAL A 41 8.42 2.55 1.41
C VAL A 41 8.06 3.34 2.68
N ASP A 42 6.80 3.74 2.86
CA ASP A 42 6.34 4.57 3.98
C ASP A 42 5.45 3.82 5.00
N ALA A 43 5.46 2.49 5.02
CA ALA A 43 4.70 1.73 6.01
C ALA A 43 5.41 1.70 7.38
N ASP A 44 4.63 1.75 8.47
CA ASP A 44 5.16 1.60 9.83
C ASP A 44 5.67 0.17 10.09
N GLU A 45 5.02 -0.84 9.50
CA GLU A 45 5.37 -2.27 9.60
C GLU A 45 4.98 -3.00 8.30
N ILE A 46 5.76 -3.99 7.88
CA ILE A 46 5.54 -4.74 6.64
C ILE A 46 5.42 -6.23 6.96
N LEU A 47 4.22 -6.77 6.86
CA LEU A 47 3.96 -8.20 7.11
C LEU A 47 4.01 -9.00 5.81
N VAL A 48 4.91 -9.97 5.72
CA VAL A 48 4.98 -10.90 4.58
C VAL A 48 4.27 -12.19 4.93
N PHE A 49 3.32 -12.61 4.09
CA PHE A 49 2.56 -13.85 4.26
C PHE A 49 3.00 -14.92 3.28
N ASP A 50 3.20 -16.15 3.78
CA ASP A 50 3.34 -17.37 2.97
C ASP A 50 2.50 -18.50 3.58
N GLN A 51 1.76 -19.23 2.73
CA GLN A 51 0.86 -20.31 3.13
C GLN A 51 -0.06 -19.98 4.33
N GLY A 52 -0.55 -18.73 4.40
CA GLY A 52 -1.43 -18.26 5.48
C GLY A 52 -0.73 -18.00 6.82
N ARG A 53 0.60 -17.92 6.84
CA ARG A 53 1.42 -17.56 8.01
C ARG A 53 2.26 -16.32 7.73
N ILE A 54 2.50 -15.52 8.76
CA ILE A 54 3.47 -14.41 8.68
C ILE A 54 4.87 -15.01 8.73
N ILE A 55 5.69 -14.70 7.73
CA ILE A 55 7.08 -15.15 7.63
C ILE A 55 8.10 -14.02 7.89
N GLU A 56 7.65 -12.75 7.83
CA GLU A 56 8.48 -11.55 8.05
C GLU A 56 7.62 -10.39 8.58
N SER A 57 8.18 -9.52 9.43
CA SER A 57 7.55 -8.34 10.07
C SER A 57 8.51 -7.18 10.24
#